data_AF-A0A034WB36-F1
#
_entry.id   AF-A0A034WB36-F1
#
_cell.length_a   1.000
_cell.length_b   1.000
_cell.length_c   1.000
_cell.angle_alpha   90.00
_cell.angle_beta   90.00
_cell.angle_gamma   90.00
#
_symmetry.space_group_name_H-M   'P 1'
#
loop_
_entity.id
_entity.type
_entity.pdbx_description
1 polymer ?
#
loop_
_entity_poly.entity_id
_entity_poly.type
_entity_poly.pdbx_seq_one_letter_code
_entity_poly.pdbx_strand_id
1 'polypeptide(L)'
;MKKEAMTRERDSVESEFQQIVHDDEVRRDQLVAAYATPGYPHATFPWGNLKTLKDGISDDDLHAMLHEFQKRHYSAHRMCVCVQARLPIDELEQMVVKHFSGIPSNDLPGLDLSPYNYRNAFRKEFFEEVFFVKPVENICKLELTWVLPSMIKQYKTKPDQFISHLIGYEGEGSLCAYLRKRLWALELTAGIDESGFESNSIYSSFVIGIFLTDRGFQHLDEVLAASFAFIKLFAGCGPFKDAFTELQKIEATNFRFESQRPALDNVEKLAVKMKYYPPKDILTGTELYYEYNEDHIQDVVKHLNEFRFNIMITSQHKYEGVTYDKKEKWFSTEYTTIKMPQKWRELWENSKPMPELFLPKPNRFISNDFRLHWEENGKPELPTAPKKILQTDICELWFRQDDKFLLPEAYMYFYFISPLLRKDPKNDALCALYE
;
A
#
# COMPACT_ATOMS: atom_id res chain seq x y z
N MET A 1 14.71 -19.36 -24.13
CA MET A 1 13.59 -18.82 -24.94
C MET A 1 13.89 -18.92 -26.44
N LYS A 2 12.90 -19.29 -27.28
CA LYS A 2 13.04 -19.30 -28.76
C LYS A 2 12.92 -17.87 -29.31
N LYS A 3 13.66 -17.53 -30.37
CA LYS A 3 13.69 -16.17 -30.95
C LYS A 3 12.31 -15.71 -31.44
N GLU A 4 11.56 -16.57 -32.12
CA GLU A 4 10.19 -16.29 -32.56
C GLU A 4 9.21 -16.01 -31.41
N ALA A 5 9.40 -16.68 -30.27
CA ALA A 5 8.58 -16.43 -29.08
C ALA A 5 8.89 -15.05 -28.48
N MET A 6 10.19 -14.70 -28.37
CA MET A 6 10.63 -13.38 -27.93
C MET A 6 10.05 -12.26 -28.80
N THR A 7 10.11 -12.41 -30.13
CA THR A 7 9.61 -11.37 -31.04
C THR A 7 8.11 -11.12 -30.86
N ARG A 8 7.31 -12.18 -30.67
CA ARG A 8 5.86 -12.05 -30.39
C ARG A 8 5.59 -11.48 -29.00
N GLU A 9 6.37 -11.88 -27.99
CA GLU A 9 6.17 -11.44 -26.61
C GLU A 9 6.36 -9.93 -26.43
N ARG A 10 7.18 -9.28 -27.27
CA ARG A 10 7.32 -7.81 -27.26
C ARG A 10 6.01 -7.09 -27.51
N ASP A 11 5.14 -7.61 -28.38
CA ASP A 11 3.84 -7.01 -28.66
C ASP A 11 2.89 -7.19 -27.46
N SER A 12 3.03 -8.28 -26.69
CA SER A 12 2.30 -8.45 -25.42
C SER A 12 2.75 -7.43 -24.38
N VAL A 13 4.07 -7.22 -24.21
CA VAL A 13 4.61 -6.19 -23.30
C VAL A 13 4.11 -4.79 -23.67
N GLU A 14 4.04 -4.48 -24.97
CA GLU A 14 3.43 -3.23 -25.43
C GLU A 14 1.95 -3.14 -25.06
N SER A 15 1.19 -4.21 -25.27
CA SER A 15 -0.23 -4.23 -24.91
C SER A 15 -0.45 -4.04 -23.42
N GLU A 16 0.40 -4.62 -22.56
CA GLU A 16 0.38 -4.40 -21.11
C GLU A 16 0.67 -2.94 -20.77
N PHE A 17 1.72 -2.35 -21.36
CA PHE A 17 2.03 -0.93 -21.17
C PHE A 17 0.88 -0.01 -21.61
N GLN A 18 0.22 -0.29 -22.75
CA GLN A 18 -0.91 0.51 -23.22
C GLN A 18 -2.14 0.42 -22.31
N GLN A 19 -2.32 -0.66 -21.55
CA GLN A 19 -3.43 -0.78 -20.59
C GLN A 19 -3.25 0.12 -19.38
N ILE A 20 -2.01 0.41 -18.98
CA ILE A 20 -1.68 1.18 -17.78
C ILE A 20 -1.23 2.62 -18.07
N VAL A 21 -1.18 3.03 -19.34
CA VAL A 21 -0.70 4.38 -19.74
C VAL A 21 -1.53 5.52 -19.14
N HIS A 22 -2.77 5.23 -18.79
CA HIS A 22 -3.76 6.15 -18.22
C HIS A 22 -3.95 6.01 -16.71
N ASP A 23 -3.24 5.07 -16.07
CA ASP A 23 -3.29 4.87 -14.62
C ASP A 23 -2.50 5.98 -13.90
N ASP A 24 -3.17 6.80 -13.08
CA ASP A 24 -2.56 7.96 -12.44
C ASP A 24 -1.50 7.60 -11.37
N GLU A 25 -1.60 6.44 -10.69
CA GLU A 25 -0.60 6.02 -9.71
C GLU A 25 0.68 5.57 -10.42
N VAL A 26 0.58 4.80 -11.51
CA VAL A 26 1.75 4.41 -12.31
C VAL A 26 2.44 5.63 -12.95
N ARG A 27 1.64 6.59 -13.43
CA ARG A 27 2.13 7.87 -13.98
C ARG A 27 2.89 8.68 -12.92
N ARG A 28 2.39 8.67 -11.68
CA ARG A 28 3.02 9.31 -10.52
C ARG A 28 4.33 8.62 -10.17
N ASP A 29 4.38 7.29 -10.09
CA ASP A 29 5.59 6.55 -9.78
C ASP A 29 6.69 6.78 -10.83
N GLN A 30 6.35 6.76 -12.11
CA GLN A 30 7.33 7.04 -13.16
C GLN A 30 7.82 8.50 -13.15
N LEU A 31 6.97 9.45 -12.76
CA LEU A 31 7.37 10.85 -12.56
C LEU A 31 8.33 11.00 -11.38
N VAL A 32 8.06 10.33 -10.25
CA VAL A 32 8.96 10.30 -9.09
C VAL A 32 10.30 9.65 -9.46
N ALA A 33 10.27 8.53 -10.18
CA ALA A 33 11.48 7.87 -10.71
C ALA A 33 12.31 8.78 -11.63
N ALA A 34 11.66 9.65 -12.42
CA ALA A 34 12.34 10.61 -13.29
C ALA A 34 13.15 11.66 -12.52
N TYR A 35 12.93 11.81 -11.21
CA TYR A 35 13.69 12.68 -10.30
C TYR A 35 14.73 11.94 -9.44
N ALA A 36 14.93 10.65 -9.68
CA ALA A 36 16.05 9.90 -9.14
C ALA A 36 17.39 10.59 -9.44
N THR A 37 18.34 10.51 -8.51
CA THR A 37 19.71 10.98 -8.72
C THR A 37 20.36 10.18 -9.87
N PRO A 38 21.10 10.82 -10.79
CA PRO A 38 21.74 10.12 -11.90
C PRO A 38 22.58 8.92 -11.41
N GLY A 39 22.37 7.75 -12.03
CA GLY A 39 23.03 6.50 -11.67
C GLY A 39 22.35 5.67 -10.58
N TYR A 40 21.24 6.15 -9.99
CA TYR A 40 20.45 5.33 -9.05
C TYR A 40 19.60 4.28 -9.78
N PRO A 41 19.48 3.06 -9.23
CA PRO A 41 18.79 1.95 -9.93
C PRO A 41 17.31 2.19 -10.21
N HIS A 42 16.59 2.93 -9.37
CA HIS A 42 15.15 3.18 -9.52
C HIS A 42 14.83 4.25 -10.59
N ALA A 43 15.83 4.85 -11.24
CA ALA A 43 15.64 5.78 -12.35
C ALA A 43 15.17 5.11 -13.66
N THR A 44 15.03 3.77 -13.66
CA THR A 44 14.67 2.97 -14.83
C THR A 44 13.18 3.08 -15.17
N PHE A 45 12.81 2.60 -16.35
CA PHE A 45 11.42 2.37 -16.76
C PHE A 45 11.13 0.87 -16.66
N PRO A 46 10.47 0.40 -15.58
CA PRO A 46 10.39 -1.03 -15.27
C PRO A 46 9.38 -1.79 -16.15
N TRP A 47 8.38 -1.11 -16.71
CA TRP A 47 7.36 -1.72 -17.55
C TRP A 47 7.91 -2.27 -18.87
N GLY A 48 8.86 -1.55 -19.46
CA GLY A 48 9.25 -1.80 -20.84
C GLY A 48 8.12 -1.47 -21.83
N ASN A 49 8.48 -1.43 -23.10
CA ASN A 49 7.59 -1.22 -24.26
C ASN A 49 8.39 -1.48 -25.54
N LEU A 50 7.76 -1.36 -26.71
CA LEU A 50 8.45 -1.53 -27.99
C LEU A 50 9.66 -0.60 -28.13
N LYS A 51 9.57 0.65 -27.67
CA LYS A 51 10.69 1.58 -27.75
C LYS A 51 11.91 1.08 -26.98
N THR A 52 11.73 0.50 -25.80
CA THR A 52 12.85 -0.06 -25.02
C THR A 52 13.36 -1.41 -25.52
N LEU A 53 12.52 -2.20 -26.20
CA LEU A 53 12.81 -3.59 -26.57
C LEU A 53 13.05 -3.81 -28.07
N LYS A 54 12.89 -2.76 -28.90
CA LYS A 54 13.01 -2.83 -30.37
C LYS A 54 13.86 -1.70 -30.94
N ASP A 55 13.77 -0.49 -30.40
CA ASP A 55 14.52 0.64 -30.96
C ASP A 55 16.00 0.54 -30.55
N GLY A 56 16.89 0.60 -31.53
CA GLY A 56 18.34 0.62 -31.29
C GLY A 56 18.96 -0.71 -30.85
N ILE A 57 18.22 -1.83 -30.92
CA ILE A 57 18.73 -3.17 -30.63
C ILE A 57 18.25 -4.18 -31.68
N SER A 58 19.14 -5.07 -32.15
CA SER A 58 18.74 -6.13 -33.07
C SER A 58 18.05 -7.28 -32.34
N ASP A 59 17.27 -8.10 -33.07
CA ASP A 59 16.66 -9.30 -32.48
C ASP A 59 17.70 -10.31 -32.00
N ASP A 60 18.86 -10.39 -32.66
CA ASP A 60 19.95 -11.27 -32.22
C ASP A 60 20.57 -10.77 -30.91
N ASP A 61 20.81 -9.47 -30.80
CA ASP A 61 21.42 -8.87 -29.60
C ASP A 61 20.46 -8.95 -28.41
N LEU A 62 19.17 -8.62 -28.57
CA LEU A 62 18.21 -8.75 -27.48
C LEU A 62 18.09 -10.21 -27.03
N HIS A 63 18.05 -11.15 -27.99
CA HIS A 63 17.99 -12.57 -27.66
C HIS A 63 19.20 -13.01 -26.86
N ALA A 64 20.41 -12.60 -27.28
CA ALA A 64 21.64 -12.87 -26.53
C ALA A 64 21.59 -12.26 -25.12
N MET A 65 21.19 -10.99 -24.98
CA MET A 65 21.05 -10.31 -23.70
C MET A 65 20.06 -11.01 -22.77
N LEU A 66 18.93 -11.52 -23.27
CA LEU A 66 17.95 -12.25 -22.46
C LEU A 66 18.52 -13.57 -21.93
N HIS A 67 19.31 -14.28 -22.73
CA HIS A 67 20.01 -15.49 -22.29
C HIS A 67 21.13 -15.19 -21.29
N GLU A 68 21.86 -14.10 -21.47
CA GLU A 68 22.87 -13.65 -20.51
C GLU A 68 22.22 -13.23 -19.18
N PHE A 69 21.12 -12.48 -19.25
CA PHE A 69 20.33 -12.10 -18.08
C PHE A 69 19.80 -13.34 -17.35
N GLN A 70 19.22 -14.31 -18.08
CA GLN A 70 18.78 -15.57 -17.50
C GLN A 70 19.95 -16.30 -16.80
N LYS A 71 21.08 -16.51 -17.49
CA LYS A 71 22.26 -17.18 -16.92
C LYS A 71 22.79 -16.47 -15.68
N ARG A 72 22.72 -15.14 -15.63
CA ARG A 72 23.20 -14.32 -14.50
C ARG A 72 22.25 -14.33 -13.31
N HIS A 73 20.94 -14.25 -13.57
CA HIS A 73 19.94 -13.95 -12.56
C HIS A 73 19.09 -15.15 -12.12
N TYR A 74 18.79 -16.09 -13.02
CA TYR A 74 17.97 -17.28 -12.74
C TYR A 74 18.86 -18.42 -12.22
N SER A 75 19.19 -18.37 -10.94
CA SER A 75 20.07 -19.30 -10.25
C SER A 75 19.42 -19.83 -8.98
N ALA A 76 19.59 -21.12 -8.69
CA ALA A 76 18.89 -21.82 -7.61
C ALA A 76 19.02 -21.13 -6.24
N HIS A 77 20.18 -20.57 -5.89
CA HIS A 77 20.41 -19.86 -4.63
C HIS A 77 19.59 -18.57 -4.45
N ARG A 78 18.89 -18.08 -5.49
CA ARG A 78 17.99 -16.91 -5.43
C ARG A 78 16.52 -17.26 -5.63
N MET A 79 16.20 -18.53 -5.84
CA MET A 79 14.84 -18.99 -6.08
C MET A 79 14.20 -19.45 -4.78
N CYS A 80 12.90 -19.17 -4.66
CA CYS A 80 12.04 -19.72 -3.62
C CYS A 80 10.85 -20.38 -4.33
N VAL A 81 10.38 -21.50 -3.81
CA VAL A 81 9.24 -22.23 -4.34
C VAL A 81 8.31 -22.60 -3.21
N CYS A 82 7.00 -22.41 -3.42
CA CYS A 82 5.97 -22.84 -2.50
C CYS A 82 5.02 -23.77 -3.27
N VAL A 83 4.71 -24.94 -2.70
CA VAL A 83 3.78 -25.91 -3.27
C VAL A 83 2.69 -26.19 -2.23
N GLN A 84 1.44 -26.11 -2.67
CA GLN A 84 0.27 -26.43 -1.86
C GLN A 84 -0.57 -27.48 -2.57
N ALA A 85 -0.74 -28.64 -1.95
CA ALA A 85 -1.67 -29.68 -2.40
C ALA A 85 -2.16 -30.52 -1.22
N ARG A 86 -3.20 -31.33 -1.46
CA ARG A 86 -3.77 -32.27 -0.47
C ARG A 86 -2.99 -33.58 -0.47
N LEU A 87 -1.67 -33.51 -0.32
CA LEU A 87 -0.75 -34.66 -0.25
C LEU A 87 0.08 -34.60 1.04
N PRO A 88 0.56 -35.75 1.55
CA PRO A 88 1.52 -35.78 2.65
C PRO A 88 2.77 -34.95 2.37
N ILE A 89 3.38 -34.37 3.42
CA ILE A 89 4.55 -33.50 3.28
C ILE A 89 5.74 -34.21 2.62
N ASP A 90 5.94 -35.50 2.91
CA ASP A 90 7.01 -36.31 2.31
C ASP A 90 6.83 -36.47 0.78
N GLU A 91 5.57 -36.57 0.31
CA GLU A 91 5.28 -36.62 -1.13
C GLU A 91 5.54 -35.26 -1.79
N LEU A 92 5.16 -34.16 -1.13
CA LEU A 92 5.42 -32.81 -1.61
C LEU A 92 6.93 -32.53 -1.69
N GLU A 93 7.69 -32.95 -0.68
CA GLU A 93 9.15 -32.86 -0.69
C GLU A 93 9.75 -33.64 -1.86
N GLN A 94 9.34 -34.89 -2.06
CA GLN A 94 9.80 -35.70 -3.19
C GLN A 94 9.49 -35.04 -4.54
N MET A 95 8.30 -34.44 -4.69
CA MET A 95 7.95 -33.68 -5.89
C MET A 95 8.85 -32.46 -6.09
N VAL A 96 9.08 -31.68 -5.03
CA VAL A 96 9.94 -30.48 -5.10
C VAL A 96 11.37 -30.88 -5.47
N VAL A 97 11.93 -31.89 -4.82
CA VAL A 97 13.28 -32.41 -5.14
C VAL A 97 13.32 -32.89 -6.58
N LYS A 98 12.40 -33.77 -7.00
CA LYS A 98 12.35 -34.33 -8.35
C LYS A 98 12.32 -33.26 -9.45
N HIS A 99 11.56 -32.18 -9.24
CA HIS A 99 11.32 -31.18 -10.29
C HIS A 99 12.28 -29.98 -10.23
N PHE A 100 12.83 -29.62 -9.07
CA PHE A 100 13.60 -28.38 -8.90
C PHE A 100 15.07 -28.60 -8.52
N SER A 101 15.49 -29.79 -8.04
CA SER A 101 16.88 -30.02 -7.62
C SER A 101 17.91 -29.95 -8.75
N GLY A 102 17.46 -30.07 -10.00
CA GLY A 102 18.31 -29.96 -11.20
C GLY A 102 18.59 -28.52 -11.64
N ILE A 103 18.00 -27.51 -11.00
CA ILE A 103 18.24 -26.11 -11.35
C ILE A 103 19.66 -25.73 -10.90
N PRO A 104 20.51 -25.19 -11.80
CA PRO A 104 21.88 -24.86 -11.43
C PRO A 104 21.93 -23.66 -10.48
N SER A 105 22.89 -23.71 -9.55
CA SER A 105 23.34 -22.51 -8.83
C SER A 105 24.63 -22.00 -9.46
N ASN A 106 24.66 -20.72 -9.82
CA ASN A 106 25.88 -20.03 -10.26
C ASN A 106 26.62 -19.34 -9.10
N ASP A 107 26.01 -19.28 -7.91
CA ASP A 107 26.51 -18.66 -6.67
C ASP A 107 27.07 -17.24 -6.84
N LEU A 108 26.70 -16.56 -7.93
CA LEU A 108 27.15 -15.20 -8.17
C LEU A 108 26.56 -14.27 -7.11
N PRO A 109 27.30 -13.24 -6.66
CA PRO A 109 26.75 -12.26 -5.73
C PRO A 109 25.62 -11.45 -6.39
N GLY A 110 24.80 -10.83 -5.56
CA GLY A 110 23.89 -9.77 -6.00
C GLY A 110 24.64 -8.53 -6.47
N LEU A 111 23.90 -7.50 -6.88
CA LEU A 111 24.51 -6.17 -7.07
C LEU A 111 24.95 -5.62 -5.72
N ASP A 112 26.15 -5.03 -5.67
CA ASP A 112 26.58 -4.30 -4.48
C ASP A 112 25.83 -2.96 -4.43
N LEU A 113 24.94 -2.84 -3.44
CA LEU A 113 24.15 -1.64 -3.21
C LEU A 113 24.75 -0.72 -2.14
N SER A 114 25.87 -1.10 -1.51
CA SER A 114 26.53 -0.31 -0.47
C SER A 114 26.96 1.10 -0.88
N PRO A 115 27.25 1.41 -2.16
CA PRO A 115 27.54 2.80 -2.59
C PRO A 115 26.31 3.71 -2.57
N TYR A 116 25.10 3.16 -2.56
CA TYR A 116 23.86 3.94 -2.59
C TYR A 116 23.40 4.31 -1.18
N ASN A 117 22.95 5.54 -1.02
CA ASN A 117 22.42 6.05 0.25
C ASN A 117 21.03 6.63 0.02
N TYR A 118 20.07 6.25 0.86
CA TYR A 118 18.69 6.73 0.78
C TYR A 118 18.59 8.27 0.74
N ARG A 119 19.48 8.99 1.45
CA ARG A 119 19.47 10.46 1.48
C ARG A 119 19.78 11.09 0.12
N ASN A 120 20.48 10.37 -0.75
CA ASN A 120 20.86 10.80 -2.09
C ASN A 120 20.06 10.08 -3.19
N ALA A 121 19.00 9.34 -2.83
CA ALA A 121 18.17 8.60 -3.79
C ALA A 121 17.54 9.51 -4.85
N PHE A 122 17.09 10.69 -4.42
CA PHE A 122 16.47 11.69 -5.28
C PHE A 122 17.31 12.97 -5.35
N ARG A 123 17.17 13.68 -6.47
CA ARG A 123 17.81 14.99 -6.65
C ARG A 123 17.19 16.01 -5.70
N LYS A 124 17.90 17.11 -5.44
CA LYS A 124 17.43 18.18 -4.54
C LYS A 124 16.07 18.75 -4.95
N GLU A 125 15.79 18.82 -6.26
CA GLU A 125 14.55 19.36 -6.80
C GLU A 125 13.32 18.57 -6.31
N PHE A 126 13.47 17.27 -6.04
CA PHE A 126 12.40 16.46 -5.44
C PHE A 126 11.98 16.97 -4.06
N PHE A 127 12.91 17.47 -3.25
CA PHE A 127 12.66 17.96 -1.89
C PHE A 127 12.45 19.48 -1.81
N GLU A 128 12.96 20.23 -2.80
CA GLU A 128 12.98 21.70 -2.77
C GLU A 128 11.89 22.33 -3.65
N GLU A 129 11.26 21.56 -4.54
CA GLU A 129 10.19 21.99 -5.43
C GLU A 129 8.86 21.30 -5.10
N VAL A 130 7.77 21.98 -5.42
CA VAL A 130 6.40 21.48 -5.37
C VAL A 130 6.00 21.03 -6.76
N PHE A 131 5.42 19.84 -6.85
CA PHE A 131 5.01 19.22 -8.09
C PHE A 131 3.52 19.51 -8.31
N PHE A 132 3.18 20.04 -9.48
CA PHE A 132 1.81 20.20 -9.92
C PHE A 132 1.58 19.30 -11.12
N VAL A 133 0.70 18.31 -10.97
CA VAL A 133 0.53 17.21 -11.92
C VAL A 133 -0.90 17.21 -12.44
N LYS A 134 -1.04 17.01 -13.75
CA LYS A 134 -2.34 16.83 -14.39
C LYS A 134 -2.72 15.34 -14.39
N PRO A 135 -3.80 14.94 -13.69
CA PRO A 135 -4.28 13.57 -13.73
C PRO A 135 -4.98 13.26 -15.04
N VAL A 136 -5.23 11.99 -15.28
CA VAL A 136 -6.16 11.49 -16.30
C VAL A 136 -7.56 11.42 -15.72
N GLU A 137 -7.68 10.91 -14.50
CA GLU A 137 -8.95 10.80 -13.77
C GLU A 137 -9.37 12.15 -13.17
N ASN A 138 -10.64 12.25 -12.77
CA ASN A 138 -11.15 13.43 -12.08
C ASN A 138 -10.84 13.37 -10.58
N ILE A 139 -9.56 13.39 -10.25
CA ILE A 139 -9.06 13.34 -8.88
C ILE A 139 -8.42 14.66 -8.47
N CYS A 140 -8.50 14.96 -7.18
CA CYS A 140 -7.74 16.02 -6.54
C CYS A 140 -7.00 15.43 -5.32
N LYS A 141 -5.66 15.39 -5.36
CA LYS A 141 -4.83 14.70 -4.37
C LYS A 141 -3.67 15.59 -3.95
N LEU A 142 -3.43 15.66 -2.65
CA LEU A 142 -2.21 16.20 -2.06
C LEU A 142 -1.40 15.04 -1.49
N GLU A 143 -0.16 14.89 -1.92
CA GLU A 143 0.77 13.86 -1.43
C GLU A 143 1.98 14.51 -0.77
N LEU A 144 2.34 13.99 0.41
CA LEU A 144 3.55 14.33 1.13
C LEU A 144 4.42 13.06 1.23
N THR A 145 5.63 13.10 0.67
CA THR A 145 6.48 11.90 0.54
C THR A 145 7.84 12.09 1.22
N TRP A 146 8.11 11.31 2.26
CA TRP A 146 9.40 11.23 2.95
C TRP A 146 10.20 10.03 2.47
N VAL A 147 11.52 10.18 2.40
CA VAL A 147 12.45 9.10 2.03
C VAL A 147 13.17 8.62 3.28
N LEU A 148 12.84 7.41 3.71
CA LEU A 148 13.37 6.73 4.87
C LEU A 148 14.50 5.76 4.46
N PRO A 149 15.36 5.32 5.41
CA PRO A 149 16.13 4.09 5.23
C PRO A 149 15.19 2.92 4.89
N SER A 150 15.70 1.85 4.27
CA SER A 150 14.89 0.67 3.97
C SER A 150 14.27 0.07 5.25
N MET A 151 12.93 -0.02 5.29
CA MET A 151 12.18 -0.57 6.42
C MET A 151 12.03 -2.10 6.37
N ILE A 152 12.42 -2.75 5.27
CA ILE A 152 12.25 -4.20 5.02
C ILE A 152 12.78 -5.05 6.18
N LYS A 153 13.94 -4.69 6.74
CA LYS A 153 14.58 -5.45 7.84
C LYS A 153 13.92 -5.23 9.21
N GLN A 154 13.06 -4.22 9.34
CA GLN A 154 12.40 -3.83 10.60
C GLN A 154 11.06 -4.54 10.80
N TYR A 155 10.77 -5.63 10.07
CA TYR A 155 9.50 -6.37 10.12
C TYR A 155 9.08 -6.90 11.49
N LYS A 156 10.00 -6.97 12.45
CA LYS A 156 9.67 -7.40 13.81
C LYS A 156 9.00 -6.31 14.64
N THR A 157 9.44 -5.06 14.44
CA THR A 157 8.97 -3.89 15.17
C THR A 157 8.01 -3.04 14.36
N LYS A 158 8.08 -3.09 13.02
CA LYS A 158 7.19 -2.40 12.05
C LYS A 158 6.90 -0.94 12.41
N PRO A 159 7.95 -0.13 12.69
CA PRO A 159 7.75 1.23 13.21
C PRO A 159 7.02 2.12 12.20
N ASP A 160 7.28 1.95 10.91
CA ASP A 160 6.63 2.62 9.80
C ASP A 160 5.15 2.25 9.71
N GLN A 161 4.79 0.96 9.74
CA GLN A 161 3.40 0.53 9.70
C GLN A 161 2.63 0.96 10.96
N PHE A 162 3.28 0.96 12.13
CA PHE A 162 2.68 1.47 13.37
C PHE A 162 2.38 2.97 13.29
N ILE A 163 3.33 3.79 12.83
CA ILE A 163 3.11 5.22 12.63
C ILE A 163 2.05 5.48 11.56
N SER A 164 2.06 4.68 10.49
CA SER A 164 1.03 4.69 9.46
C SER A 164 -0.37 4.45 10.01
N HIS A 165 -0.53 3.44 10.88
CA HIS A 165 -1.78 3.13 11.55
C HIS A 165 -2.32 4.32 12.36
N LEU A 166 -1.44 5.02 13.09
CA LEU A 166 -1.83 6.20 13.86
C LEU A 166 -2.18 7.40 12.98
N ILE A 167 -1.45 7.61 11.87
CA ILE A 167 -1.73 8.72 10.95
C ILE A 167 -3.02 8.48 10.16
N GLY A 168 -3.23 7.24 9.71
CA GLY A 168 -4.42 6.79 8.98
C GLY A 168 -5.66 6.58 9.84
N TYR A 169 -5.60 6.83 11.15
CA TYR A 169 -6.78 6.78 12.01
C TYR A 169 -7.82 7.80 11.53
N GLU A 170 -9.09 7.40 11.48
CA GLU A 170 -10.18 8.26 10.96
C GLU A 170 -11.14 8.77 12.04
N GLY A 171 -10.91 8.43 13.31
CA GLY A 171 -11.80 8.80 14.40
C GLY A 171 -11.55 10.21 14.95
N GLU A 172 -12.14 10.48 16.12
CA GLU A 172 -12.04 11.77 16.82
C GLU A 172 -10.57 12.17 17.04
N GLY A 173 -10.22 13.42 16.72
CA GLY A 173 -8.86 13.94 16.87
C GLY A 173 -7.93 13.70 15.69
N SER A 174 -8.31 12.85 14.73
CA SER A 174 -7.49 12.59 13.54
C SER A 174 -7.44 13.74 12.54
N LEU A 175 -6.39 13.75 11.72
CA LEU A 175 -6.30 14.63 10.56
C LEU A 175 -7.45 14.38 9.56
N CYS A 176 -7.78 13.10 9.29
CA CYS A 176 -8.88 12.75 8.40
C CYS A 176 -10.21 13.34 8.89
N ALA A 177 -10.58 13.14 10.16
CA ALA A 177 -11.80 13.69 10.74
C ALA A 177 -11.80 15.24 10.75
N TYR A 178 -10.65 15.86 11.06
CA TYR A 178 -10.51 17.32 11.07
C TYR A 178 -10.76 17.94 9.69
N LEU A 179 -10.25 17.32 8.62
CA LEU A 179 -10.41 17.76 7.23
C LEU A 179 -11.82 17.46 6.70
N ARG A 180 -12.37 16.27 6.97
CA ARG A 180 -13.74 15.88 6.59
C ARG A 180 -14.79 16.81 7.20
N LYS A 181 -14.64 17.17 8.49
CA LYS A 181 -15.55 18.12 9.18
C LYS A 181 -15.63 19.49 8.49
N ARG A 182 -14.57 19.88 7.77
CA ARG A 182 -14.49 21.14 7.01
C ARG A 182 -14.85 20.98 5.53
N LEU A 183 -15.21 19.76 5.13
CA LEU A 183 -15.45 19.36 3.74
C LEU A 183 -14.23 19.61 2.85
N TRP A 184 -13.02 19.45 3.39
CA TRP A 184 -11.76 19.64 2.65
C TRP A 184 -11.19 18.35 2.08
N ALA A 185 -11.42 17.21 2.71
CA ALA A 185 -10.95 15.91 2.24
C ALA A 185 -12.05 14.85 2.27
N LEU A 186 -11.92 13.88 1.38
CA LEU A 186 -12.74 12.68 1.28
C LEU A 186 -12.07 11.51 2.01
N GLU A 187 -10.77 11.34 1.83
CA GLU A 187 -9.99 10.21 2.33
C GLU A 187 -8.56 10.64 2.65
N LEU A 188 -7.94 9.92 3.58
CA LEU A 188 -6.52 10.01 3.87
C LEU A 188 -5.90 8.62 3.85
N THR A 189 -4.81 8.46 3.11
CA THR A 189 -3.94 7.29 3.15
C THR A 189 -2.61 7.67 3.78
N ALA A 190 -1.99 6.73 4.46
CA ALA A 190 -0.64 6.87 5.00
C ALA A 190 0.07 5.52 4.87
N GLY A 191 1.39 5.54 4.69
CA GLY A 191 2.23 4.35 4.80
C GLY A 191 3.27 4.23 3.72
N ILE A 192 3.83 3.02 3.62
CA ILE A 192 4.77 2.61 2.58
C ILE A 192 4.06 1.54 1.78
N ASP A 193 3.87 1.77 0.49
CA ASP A 193 3.29 0.76 -0.37
C ASP A 193 4.22 -0.46 -0.53
N GLU A 194 3.63 -1.65 -0.41
CA GLU A 194 4.34 -2.93 -0.53
C GLU A 194 4.38 -3.44 -1.97
N SER A 195 3.72 -2.78 -2.94
CA SER A 195 3.71 -3.19 -4.36
C SER A 195 5.05 -2.96 -5.07
N GLY A 196 6.00 -2.25 -4.43
CA GLY A 196 7.44 -2.37 -4.69
C GLY A 196 8.13 -1.11 -5.21
N PHE A 197 7.39 -0.07 -5.61
CA PHE A 197 8.01 1.22 -5.94
C PHE A 197 8.52 1.92 -4.68
N GLU A 198 7.68 1.96 -3.65
CA GLU A 198 7.94 2.68 -2.40
C GLU A 198 8.82 1.91 -1.42
N SER A 199 9.11 0.63 -1.65
CA SER A 199 9.92 -0.18 -0.74
C SER A 199 10.97 -1.01 -1.47
N ASN A 200 12.25 -0.73 -1.18
CA ASN A 200 13.36 -1.46 -1.76
C ASN A 200 14.53 -1.60 -0.77
N SER A 201 15.61 -2.27 -1.18
CA SER A 201 16.78 -2.53 -0.31
C SER A 201 17.62 -1.29 0.01
N ILE A 202 17.41 -0.16 -0.67
CA ILE A 202 18.16 1.09 -0.47
C ILE A 202 17.36 2.03 0.44
N TYR A 203 16.07 2.22 0.16
CA TYR A 203 15.20 3.16 0.86
C TYR A 203 13.76 2.66 0.90
N SER A 204 12.95 3.33 1.73
CA SER A 204 11.49 3.23 1.67
C SER A 204 10.87 4.63 1.62
N SER A 205 9.81 4.83 0.84
CA SER A 205 9.06 6.08 0.72
C SER A 205 7.82 6.00 1.59
N PHE A 206 7.72 6.87 2.60
CA PHE A 206 6.53 7.02 3.42
C PHE A 206 5.67 8.14 2.84
N VAL A 207 4.45 7.82 2.43
CA VAL A 207 3.53 8.75 1.76
C VAL A 207 2.33 9.02 2.65
N ILE A 208 1.95 10.29 2.75
CA ILE A 208 0.64 10.70 3.25
C ILE A 208 -0.13 11.27 2.06
N GLY A 209 -1.18 10.57 1.63
CA GLY A 209 -2.07 10.98 0.54
C GLY A 209 -3.38 11.53 1.09
N ILE A 210 -3.78 12.71 0.65
CA ILE A 210 -5.04 13.34 1.04
C ILE A 210 -5.86 13.58 -0.22
N PHE A 211 -6.99 12.88 -0.34
CA PHE A 211 -7.95 13.08 -1.43
C PHE A 211 -8.81 14.29 -1.08
N LEU A 212 -8.61 15.38 -1.83
CA LEU A 212 -9.23 16.67 -1.59
C LEU A 212 -10.59 16.77 -2.28
N THR A 213 -11.49 17.53 -1.68
CA THR A 213 -12.62 18.11 -2.41
C THR A 213 -12.16 19.36 -3.16
N ASP A 214 -12.99 19.87 -4.08
CA ASP A 214 -12.76 21.19 -4.71
C ASP A 214 -12.57 22.30 -3.67
N ARG A 215 -13.31 22.21 -2.55
CA ARG A 215 -13.16 23.16 -1.44
C ARG A 215 -11.83 22.98 -0.73
N GLY A 216 -11.38 21.74 -0.50
CA GLY A 216 -10.06 21.47 0.07
C GLY A 216 -8.93 21.99 -0.80
N PHE A 217 -9.05 21.82 -2.12
CA PHE A 217 -8.11 22.38 -3.09
C PHE A 217 -8.01 23.91 -3.03
N GLN A 218 -9.13 24.59 -2.79
CA GLN A 218 -9.14 26.05 -2.58
C GLN A 218 -8.52 26.48 -1.24
N HIS A 219 -8.41 25.57 -0.27
CA HIS A 219 -7.87 25.82 1.08
C HIS A 219 -6.58 25.01 1.33
N LEU A 220 -5.74 24.87 0.29
CA LEU A 220 -4.51 24.08 0.35
C LEU A 220 -3.56 24.54 1.47
N ASP A 221 -3.48 25.85 1.73
CA ASP A 221 -2.63 26.39 2.78
C ASP A 221 -3.09 25.89 4.17
N GLU A 222 -4.40 25.86 4.43
CA GLU A 222 -4.97 25.36 5.67
C GLU A 222 -4.89 23.84 5.80
N VAL A 223 -5.06 23.11 4.69
CA VAL A 223 -4.86 21.65 4.66
C VAL A 223 -3.41 21.31 5.00
N LEU A 224 -2.44 22.01 4.40
CA LEU A 224 -1.02 21.83 4.70
C LEU A 224 -0.71 22.20 6.16
N ALA A 225 -1.26 23.32 6.65
CA ALA A 225 -1.06 23.74 8.04
C ALA A 225 -1.55 22.67 9.05
N ALA A 226 -2.74 22.11 8.81
CA ALA A 226 -3.29 21.03 9.64
C ALA A 226 -2.45 19.74 9.54
N SER A 227 -2.02 19.39 8.32
CA SER A 227 -1.18 18.21 8.08
C SER A 227 0.16 18.32 8.81
N PHE A 228 0.83 19.47 8.69
CA PHE A 228 2.10 19.73 9.37
C PHE A 228 1.96 19.75 10.89
N ALA A 229 0.90 20.36 11.42
CA ALA A 229 0.61 20.35 12.86
C ALA A 229 0.40 18.91 13.38
N PHE A 230 -0.31 18.07 12.61
CA PHE A 230 -0.54 16.67 12.97
C PHE A 230 0.74 15.84 12.95
N ILE A 231 1.58 15.98 11.92
CA ILE A 231 2.87 15.26 11.83
C ILE A 231 3.81 15.69 12.97
N LYS A 232 3.83 16.98 13.32
CA LYS A 232 4.64 17.51 14.41
C LYS A 232 4.18 17.08 15.79
N LEU A 233 2.91 16.69 15.95
CA LEU A 233 2.39 16.15 17.20
C LEU A 233 3.23 14.96 17.69
N PHE A 234 3.61 14.07 16.77
CA PHE A 234 4.33 12.82 17.10
C PHE A 234 5.67 13.05 17.79
N ALA A 235 6.39 14.14 17.46
CA ALA A 235 7.66 14.48 18.09
C ALA A 235 7.52 14.93 19.56
N GLY A 236 6.32 15.36 19.96
CA GLY A 236 6.01 15.79 21.34
C GLY A 236 5.32 14.71 22.18
N CYS A 237 5.05 13.53 21.62
CA CYS A 237 4.35 12.46 22.32
C CYS A 237 5.26 11.72 23.29
N GLY A 238 4.66 11.20 24.37
CA GLY A 238 5.31 10.22 25.25
C GLY A 238 5.45 8.85 24.57
N PRO A 239 5.95 7.85 25.29
CA PRO A 239 6.19 6.52 24.74
C PRO A 239 4.93 5.90 24.11
N PHE A 240 5.09 5.24 22.97
CA PHE A 240 3.97 4.67 22.20
C PHE A 240 3.55 3.26 22.66
N LYS A 241 4.08 2.78 23.78
CA LYS A 241 3.95 1.38 24.22
C LYS A 241 2.51 0.87 24.32
N ASP A 242 1.60 1.67 24.87
CA ASP A 242 0.22 1.23 25.09
C ASP A 242 -0.53 1.09 23.76
N ALA A 243 -0.40 2.08 22.87
CA ALA A 243 -0.96 2.02 21.52
C ALA A 243 -0.34 0.90 20.68
N PHE A 244 0.97 0.66 20.81
CA PHE A 244 1.64 -0.46 20.14
C PHE A 244 1.12 -1.81 20.64
N THR A 245 0.98 -1.97 21.96
CA THR A 245 0.46 -3.19 22.58
C THR A 245 -0.99 -3.45 22.17
N GLU A 246 -1.77 -2.38 22.01
CA GLU A 246 -3.12 -2.44 21.48
C GLU A 246 -3.14 -2.99 20.05
N LEU A 247 -2.37 -2.39 19.13
CA LEU A 247 -2.26 -2.86 17.75
C LEU A 247 -1.72 -4.29 17.66
N GLN A 248 -0.71 -4.63 18.47
CA GLN A 248 -0.17 -5.98 18.55
C GLN A 248 -1.25 -7.03 18.88
N LYS A 249 -2.17 -6.71 19.80
CA LYS A 249 -3.28 -7.61 20.14
C LYS A 249 -4.30 -7.73 19.02
N ILE A 250 -4.61 -6.62 18.34
CA ILE A 250 -5.52 -6.60 17.19
C ILE A 250 -4.96 -7.51 16.10
N GLU A 251 -3.70 -7.32 15.69
CA GLU A 251 -3.13 -8.11 14.60
C GLU A 251 -2.87 -9.57 14.97
N ALA A 252 -2.52 -9.86 16.22
CA ALA A 252 -2.45 -11.24 16.71
C ALA A 252 -3.82 -11.94 16.66
N THR A 253 -4.90 -11.19 16.93
CA THR A 253 -6.28 -11.69 16.83
C THR A 253 -6.66 -11.91 15.36
N ASN A 254 -6.39 -10.94 14.49
CA ASN A 254 -6.63 -11.05 13.05
C ASN A 254 -5.93 -12.28 12.46
N PHE A 255 -4.65 -12.47 12.77
CA PHE A 255 -3.90 -13.63 12.30
C PHE A 255 -4.46 -14.95 12.84
N ARG A 256 -4.83 -15.00 14.13
CA ARG A 256 -5.38 -16.21 14.76
C ARG A 256 -6.68 -16.68 14.10
N PHE A 257 -7.50 -15.74 13.64
CA PHE A 257 -8.82 -16.02 13.08
C PHE A 257 -8.88 -15.76 11.56
N GLU A 258 -7.73 -15.69 10.90
CA GLU A 258 -7.67 -15.43 9.47
C GLU A 258 -8.36 -16.54 8.67
N SER A 259 -9.22 -16.15 7.73
CA SER A 259 -9.88 -17.08 6.82
C SER A 259 -8.89 -17.70 5.82
N GLN A 260 -9.16 -18.94 5.42
CA GLN A 260 -8.33 -19.62 4.44
C GLN A 260 -8.32 -18.87 3.09
N ARG A 261 -7.13 -18.52 2.61
CA ARG A 261 -6.91 -17.90 1.31
C ARG A 261 -7.05 -18.91 0.15
N PRO A 262 -7.44 -18.47 -1.05
CA PRO A 262 -7.33 -19.28 -2.27
C PRO A 262 -5.89 -19.80 -2.45
N ALA A 263 -5.76 -21.04 -2.95
CA ALA A 263 -4.46 -21.72 -2.98
C ALA A 263 -3.41 -20.98 -3.82
N LEU A 264 -3.80 -20.39 -4.95
CA LEU A 264 -2.89 -19.64 -5.83
C LEU A 264 -2.33 -18.42 -5.11
N ASP A 265 -3.21 -17.57 -4.58
CA ASP A 265 -2.84 -16.36 -3.83
C ASP A 265 -1.95 -16.70 -2.63
N ASN A 266 -2.22 -17.82 -1.95
CA ASN A 266 -1.45 -18.25 -0.81
C ASN A 266 -0.01 -18.64 -1.20
N VAL A 267 0.18 -19.51 -2.20
CA VAL A 267 1.54 -19.93 -2.60
C VAL A 267 2.35 -18.78 -3.19
N GLU A 268 1.70 -17.88 -3.94
CA GLU A 268 2.34 -16.68 -4.48
C GLU A 268 2.86 -15.77 -3.37
N LYS A 269 2.00 -15.39 -2.42
CA LYS A 269 2.38 -14.57 -1.27
C LYS A 269 3.52 -15.23 -0.48
N LEU A 270 3.43 -16.53 -0.19
CA LEU A 270 4.45 -17.25 0.58
C LEU A 270 5.80 -17.32 -0.15
N ALA A 271 5.80 -17.53 -1.46
CA ALA A 271 7.02 -17.54 -2.26
C ALA A 271 7.75 -16.18 -2.23
N VAL A 272 7.01 -15.07 -2.20
CA VAL A 272 7.58 -13.73 -2.02
C VAL A 272 8.10 -13.56 -0.58
N LYS A 273 7.31 -13.92 0.43
CA LYS A 273 7.68 -13.83 1.85
C LYS A 273 8.96 -14.60 2.19
N MET A 274 9.21 -15.75 1.55
CA MET A 274 10.45 -16.53 1.70
C MET A 274 11.73 -15.74 1.37
N LYS A 275 11.65 -14.67 0.57
CA LYS A 275 12.81 -13.82 0.25
C LYS A 275 13.17 -12.83 1.36
N TYR A 276 12.22 -12.50 2.22
CA TYR A 276 12.35 -11.43 3.20
C TYR A 276 12.37 -11.93 4.64
N TYR A 277 11.78 -13.09 4.91
CA TYR A 277 11.60 -13.62 6.27
C TYR A 277 12.33 -14.94 6.47
N PRO A 278 12.89 -15.18 7.68
CA PRO A 278 13.43 -16.48 8.02
C PRO A 278 12.29 -17.54 8.07
N PRO A 279 12.60 -18.84 7.92
CA PRO A 279 11.58 -19.90 7.83
C PRO A 279 10.49 -19.87 8.90
N LYS A 280 10.88 -19.59 10.15
CA LYS A 280 9.96 -19.53 11.29
C LYS A 280 8.94 -18.38 11.23
N ASP A 281 9.22 -17.34 10.45
CA ASP A 281 8.43 -16.11 10.39
C ASP A 281 7.78 -15.91 9.00
N ILE A 282 7.86 -16.89 8.07
CA ILE A 282 7.28 -16.75 6.72
C ILE A 282 5.77 -16.50 6.77
N LEU A 283 5.04 -17.20 7.65
CA LEU A 283 3.59 -17.06 7.77
C LEU A 283 3.20 -15.77 8.48
N THR A 284 3.97 -15.40 9.50
CA THR A 284 3.62 -14.38 10.51
C THR A 284 4.33 -13.04 10.31
N GLY A 285 5.37 -12.97 9.48
CA GLY A 285 6.26 -11.80 9.34
C GLY A 285 5.53 -10.52 8.96
N THR A 286 4.62 -10.58 7.98
CA THR A 286 3.77 -9.45 7.58
C THR A 286 2.60 -9.20 8.52
N GLU A 287 2.18 -10.21 9.28
CA GLU A 287 0.94 -10.14 10.07
C GLU A 287 1.21 -9.67 11.51
N LEU A 288 2.19 -10.26 12.20
CA LEU A 288 2.41 -10.03 13.63
C LEU A 288 3.36 -8.86 13.92
N TYR A 289 3.09 -8.14 14.99
CA TYR A 289 4.02 -7.20 15.62
C TYR A 289 4.73 -7.96 16.75
N TYR A 290 6.02 -8.21 16.65
CA TYR A 290 6.72 -9.12 17.56
C TYR A 290 7.26 -8.40 18.79
N GLU A 291 7.90 -7.24 18.58
CA GLU A 291 8.71 -6.56 19.58
C GLU A 291 8.36 -5.07 19.60
N TYR A 292 8.11 -4.50 20.77
CA TYR A 292 8.03 -3.05 20.92
C TYR A 292 9.44 -2.48 21.05
N ASN A 293 9.76 -1.49 20.21
CA ASN A 293 11.02 -0.76 20.27
C ASN A 293 10.74 0.73 20.03
N GLU A 294 10.85 1.52 21.10
CA GLU A 294 10.58 2.96 21.05
C GLU A 294 11.59 3.69 20.16
N ASP A 295 12.87 3.31 20.19
CA ASP A 295 13.91 3.97 19.38
C ASP A 295 13.61 3.84 17.88
N HIS A 296 13.17 2.65 17.44
CA HIS A 296 12.78 2.43 16.04
C HIS A 296 11.58 3.30 15.63
N ILE A 297 10.61 3.48 16.52
CA ILE A 297 9.44 4.35 16.28
C ILE A 297 9.89 5.81 16.22
N GLN A 298 10.72 6.25 17.18
CA GLN A 298 11.24 7.61 17.24
C GLN A 298 12.14 7.94 16.03
N ASP A 299 12.86 6.96 15.48
CA ASP A 299 13.61 7.14 14.24
C ASP A 299 12.69 7.48 13.06
N VAL A 300 11.53 6.82 12.92
CA VAL A 300 10.53 7.17 11.89
C VAL A 300 9.95 8.56 12.17
N VAL A 301 9.54 8.84 13.41
CA VAL A 301 9.01 10.15 13.82
C VAL A 301 9.99 11.27 13.49
N LYS A 302 11.29 11.08 13.74
CA LYS A 302 12.34 12.04 13.43
C LYS A 302 12.46 12.31 11.94
N HIS A 303 12.38 11.28 11.09
CA HIS A 303 12.42 11.47 9.64
C HIS A 303 11.18 12.20 9.14
N LEU A 304 9.98 11.85 9.63
CA LEU A 304 8.74 12.56 9.28
C LEU A 304 8.73 14.02 9.77
N ASN A 305 9.48 14.32 10.82
CA ASN A 305 9.67 15.68 11.36
C ASN A 305 10.89 16.43 10.79
N GLU A 306 11.64 15.82 9.86
CA GLU A 306 12.65 16.53 9.08
C GLU A 306 11.94 17.28 7.93
N PHE A 307 12.24 18.57 7.74
CA PHE A 307 11.72 19.34 6.60
C PHE A 307 12.45 18.97 5.30
N ARG A 308 12.33 17.69 4.92
CA ARG A 308 12.95 17.04 3.77
C ARG A 308 11.98 16.00 3.21
N PHE A 309 10.96 16.49 2.53
CA PHE A 309 9.93 15.68 1.87
C PHE A 309 9.50 16.35 0.56
N ASN A 310 8.87 15.57 -0.32
CA ASN A 310 8.24 16.08 -1.53
C ASN A 310 6.78 16.48 -1.27
N ILE A 311 6.31 17.51 -1.97
CA ILE A 311 4.89 17.85 -2.05
C ILE A 311 4.46 17.70 -3.50
N MET A 312 3.46 16.86 -3.75
CA MET A 312 2.82 16.71 -5.04
C MET A 312 1.33 17.03 -4.94
N ILE A 313 0.85 17.88 -5.85
CA ILE A 313 -0.54 18.26 -5.98
C ILE A 313 -1.02 17.82 -7.36
N THR A 314 -1.93 16.87 -7.37
CA THR A 314 -2.50 16.28 -8.58
C THR A 314 -3.94 16.74 -8.70
N SER A 315 -4.30 17.48 -9.75
CA SER A 315 -5.64 18.04 -9.91
C SER A 315 -5.99 18.35 -11.36
N GLN A 316 -7.23 18.07 -11.77
CA GLN A 316 -7.80 18.59 -13.02
C GLN A 316 -7.95 20.12 -12.99
N HIS A 317 -8.22 20.68 -11.81
CA HIS A 317 -8.26 22.13 -11.61
C HIS A 317 -6.85 22.69 -11.63
N LYS A 318 -6.60 23.62 -12.56
CA LYS A 318 -5.32 24.32 -12.60
C LYS A 318 -5.16 25.16 -11.34
N TYR A 319 -4.02 24.99 -10.69
CA TYR A 319 -3.61 25.91 -9.64
C TYR A 319 -3.31 27.28 -10.24
N GLU A 320 -3.72 28.35 -9.55
CA GLU A 320 -3.61 29.71 -10.09
C GLU A 320 -2.13 30.08 -10.36
N GLY A 321 -1.86 30.64 -11.54
CA GLY A 321 -0.50 31.00 -11.96
C GLY A 321 0.39 29.82 -12.40
N VAL A 322 -0.13 28.59 -12.43
CA VAL A 322 0.61 27.39 -12.84
C VAL A 322 0.24 26.99 -14.27
N THR A 323 1.26 26.75 -15.10
CA THR A 323 1.12 26.19 -16.45
C THR A 323 1.95 24.92 -16.56
N TYR A 324 1.33 23.82 -17.01
CA TYR A 324 2.03 22.56 -17.23
C TYR A 324 2.90 22.66 -18.49
N ASP A 325 4.20 22.89 -18.28
CA ASP A 325 5.21 23.11 -19.32
C ASP A 325 6.15 21.91 -19.51
N LYS A 326 6.04 20.88 -18.67
CA LYS A 326 6.86 19.66 -18.71
C LYS A 326 6.00 18.43 -19.02
N LYS A 327 6.65 17.43 -19.63
CA LYS A 327 6.10 16.09 -19.82
C LYS A 327 7.09 15.02 -19.37
N GLU A 328 6.61 14.06 -18.58
CA GLU A 328 7.37 12.85 -18.28
C GLU A 328 7.55 12.03 -19.59
N LYS A 329 8.69 11.35 -19.72
CA LYS A 329 9.15 10.73 -20.97
C LYS A 329 8.28 9.56 -21.45
N TRP A 330 7.82 8.71 -20.55
CA TRP A 330 7.22 7.41 -20.90
C TRP A 330 5.70 7.48 -20.97
N PHE A 331 5.08 8.11 -19.97
CA PHE A 331 3.63 8.23 -19.85
C PHE A 331 3.10 9.56 -20.37
N SER A 332 3.99 10.48 -20.79
CA SER A 332 3.61 11.83 -21.20
C SER A 332 2.83 12.59 -20.12
N THR A 333 3.08 12.27 -18.84
CA THR A 333 2.46 12.94 -17.69
C THR A 333 2.75 14.42 -17.76
N GLU A 334 1.70 15.24 -17.88
CA GLU A 334 1.83 16.69 -17.97
C GLU A 334 1.96 17.25 -16.55
N TYR A 335 3.01 18.02 -16.30
CA TYR A 335 3.28 18.58 -14.99
C TYR A 335 4.07 19.87 -15.09
N THR A 336 4.28 20.52 -13.95
CA THR A 336 5.36 21.47 -13.75
C THR A 336 5.86 21.38 -12.32
N THR A 337 6.96 22.09 -12.04
CA THR A 337 7.46 22.24 -10.69
C THR A 337 7.79 23.69 -10.41
N ILE A 338 7.52 24.15 -9.19
CA ILE A 338 7.92 25.47 -8.72
C ILE A 338 8.75 25.31 -7.45
N LYS A 339 9.64 26.26 -7.17
CA LYS A 339 10.32 26.31 -5.88
C LYS A 339 9.29 26.34 -4.75
N MET A 340 9.54 25.55 -3.70
CA MET A 340 8.68 25.50 -2.50
C MET A 340 8.35 26.92 -2.03
N PRO A 341 7.06 27.32 -2.03
CA PRO A 341 6.65 28.65 -1.61
C PRO A 341 7.10 28.94 -0.18
N GLN A 342 7.63 30.15 0.04
CA GLN A 342 8.10 30.57 1.36
C GLN A 342 7.00 30.46 2.42
N LYS A 343 5.75 30.79 2.07
CA LYS A 343 4.58 30.61 2.95
C LYS A 343 4.42 29.18 3.46
N TRP A 344 4.68 28.16 2.65
CA TRP A 344 4.53 26.75 3.06
C TRP A 344 5.71 26.29 3.94
N ARG A 345 6.91 26.83 3.69
CA ARG A 345 8.04 26.64 4.62
C ARG A 345 7.72 27.25 5.99
N GLU A 346 7.16 28.46 6.01
CA GLU A 346 6.75 29.14 7.24
C GLU A 346 5.63 28.41 7.97
N LEU A 347 4.66 27.82 7.25
CA LEU A 347 3.64 26.95 7.84
C LEU A 347 4.26 25.78 8.59
N TRP A 348 5.33 25.18 8.06
CA TRP A 348 6.07 24.13 8.75
C TRP A 348 6.85 24.70 9.93
N GLU A 349 7.76 25.64 9.70
CA GLU A 349 8.67 26.19 10.71
C GLU A 349 7.92 26.76 11.93
N ASN A 350 6.84 27.50 11.68
CA ASN A 350 6.03 28.15 12.71
C ASN A 350 4.79 27.35 13.11
N SER A 351 4.69 26.08 12.69
CA SER A 351 3.57 25.20 13.04
C SER A 351 3.37 25.14 14.55
N LYS A 352 2.11 25.26 14.98
CA LYS A 352 1.70 25.21 16.39
C LYS A 352 0.77 24.02 16.61
N PRO A 353 0.77 23.40 17.80
CA PRO A 353 -0.21 22.39 18.15
C PRO A 353 -1.64 22.91 17.97
N MET A 354 -2.50 22.10 17.35
CA MET A 354 -3.93 22.39 17.22
C MET A 354 -4.70 21.51 18.22
N PRO A 355 -5.48 22.08 19.15
CA PRO A 355 -6.20 21.31 20.17
C PRO A 355 -7.15 20.24 19.62
N GLU A 356 -7.67 20.43 18.41
CA GLU A 356 -8.55 19.48 17.72
C GLU A 356 -7.81 18.28 17.11
N LEU A 357 -6.48 18.33 17.06
CA LEU A 357 -5.62 17.28 16.52
C LEU A 357 -4.89 16.57 17.66
N PHE A 358 -5.22 15.30 17.89
CA PHE A 358 -4.62 14.48 18.93
C PHE A 358 -4.61 12.99 18.56
N LEU A 359 -3.72 12.22 19.19
CA LEU A 359 -3.62 10.78 18.96
C LEU A 359 -4.88 10.02 19.43
N PRO A 360 -5.18 8.86 18.83
CA PRO A 360 -6.35 8.06 19.18
C PRO A 360 -6.39 7.73 20.68
N LYS A 361 -7.60 7.73 21.25
CA LYS A 361 -7.85 7.18 22.59
C LYS A 361 -7.90 5.64 22.50
N PRO A 362 -7.67 4.92 23.62
CA PRO A 362 -7.73 3.46 23.64
C PRO A 362 -9.02 2.90 23.02
N ASN A 363 -8.90 1.87 22.19
CA ASN A 363 -10.01 1.32 21.45
C ASN A 363 -10.87 0.40 22.33
N ARG A 364 -12.08 0.84 22.65
CA ARG A 364 -13.06 0.09 23.45
C ARG A 364 -13.72 -1.11 22.73
N PHE A 365 -13.49 -1.27 21.43
CA PHE A 365 -14.12 -2.31 20.61
C PHE A 365 -13.23 -3.55 20.41
N ILE A 366 -12.08 -3.62 21.07
CA ILE A 366 -11.22 -4.81 21.01
C ILE A 366 -11.88 -5.95 21.78
N SER A 367 -12.24 -7.01 21.06
CA SER A 367 -12.80 -8.23 21.62
C SER A 367 -11.78 -8.98 22.48
N ASN A 368 -12.23 -9.49 23.63
CA ASN A 368 -11.43 -10.36 24.51
C ASN A 368 -12.07 -11.75 24.70
N ASP A 369 -13.27 -11.94 24.13
CA ASP A 369 -14.02 -13.18 24.19
C ASP A 369 -14.19 -13.75 22.78
N PHE A 370 -13.58 -14.92 22.56
CA PHE A 370 -13.59 -15.62 21.28
C PHE A 370 -14.21 -17.02 21.42
N ARG A 371 -15.06 -17.23 22.44
CA ARG A 371 -15.70 -18.52 22.69
C ARG A 371 -16.63 -18.90 21.54
N LEU A 372 -16.54 -20.16 21.12
CA LEU A 372 -17.47 -20.76 20.17
C LEU A 372 -18.64 -21.39 20.95
N HIS A 373 -19.83 -20.81 20.81
CA HIS A 373 -20.99 -21.22 21.61
C HIS A 373 -21.41 -22.69 21.47
N TRP A 374 -21.02 -23.39 20.40
CA TRP A 374 -21.36 -24.81 20.24
C TRP A 374 -20.37 -25.76 20.92
N GLU A 375 -19.13 -25.32 21.23
CA GLU A 375 -18.18 -26.16 21.97
C GLU A 375 -18.68 -26.44 23.39
N GLU A 376 -19.31 -25.44 24.02
CA GLU A 376 -19.89 -25.57 25.37
C GLU A 376 -21.20 -26.38 25.39
N ASN A 377 -21.98 -26.34 24.29
CA ASN A 377 -23.33 -26.90 24.23
C ASN A 377 -23.44 -28.22 23.44
N GLY A 378 -22.33 -28.71 22.88
CA GLY A 378 -22.30 -29.83 21.94
C GLY A 378 -22.67 -29.41 20.52
N LYS A 379 -22.17 -30.16 19.52
CA LYS A 379 -22.40 -29.85 18.10
C LYS A 379 -23.91 -29.89 17.79
N PRO A 380 -24.54 -28.77 17.41
CA PRO A 380 -25.96 -28.74 17.12
C PRO A 380 -26.27 -29.50 15.83
N GLU A 381 -27.43 -30.15 15.77
CA GLU A 381 -28.00 -30.62 14.49
C GLU A 381 -28.50 -29.40 13.70
N LEU A 382 -27.68 -28.97 12.73
CA LEU A 382 -27.95 -27.77 11.95
C LEU A 382 -28.50 -28.08 10.55
N PRO A 383 -29.36 -27.20 10.01
CA PRO A 383 -29.77 -27.30 8.62
C PRO A 383 -28.61 -27.02 7.66
N THR A 384 -28.71 -27.59 6.45
CA THR A 384 -27.74 -27.35 5.38
C THR A 384 -27.73 -25.91 4.88
N ALA A 385 -28.85 -25.18 5.04
CA ALA A 385 -29.03 -23.80 4.63
C ALA A 385 -29.74 -22.97 5.73
N PRO A 386 -29.72 -21.62 5.67
CA PRO A 386 -30.48 -20.78 6.58
C PRO A 386 -31.94 -21.16 6.67
N LYS A 387 -32.46 -21.23 7.89
CA LYS A 387 -33.88 -21.46 8.17
C LYS A 387 -34.54 -20.15 8.53
N LYS A 388 -35.75 -19.93 8.01
CA LYS A 388 -36.60 -18.83 8.47
C LYS A 388 -37.06 -19.12 9.90
N ILE A 389 -36.69 -18.25 10.84
CA ILE A 389 -37.03 -18.39 12.27
C ILE A 389 -38.05 -17.35 12.73
N LEU A 390 -38.27 -16.30 11.93
CA LEU A 390 -39.32 -15.31 12.15
C LEU A 390 -39.93 -14.94 10.80
N GLN A 391 -41.26 -14.88 10.76
CA GLN A 391 -42.00 -14.29 9.65
C GLN A 391 -43.13 -13.44 10.23
N THR A 392 -43.13 -12.18 9.86
CA THR A 392 -44.18 -11.20 10.17
C THR A 392 -44.56 -10.48 8.89
N ASP A 393 -45.58 -9.63 8.96
CA ASP A 393 -46.00 -8.82 7.79
C ASP A 393 -44.94 -7.80 7.35
N ILE A 394 -43.94 -7.50 8.18
CA ILE A 394 -42.92 -6.47 7.93
C ILE A 394 -41.48 -6.98 7.91
N CYS A 395 -41.24 -8.25 8.28
CA CYS A 395 -39.89 -8.78 8.47
C CYS A 395 -39.85 -10.30 8.34
N GLU A 396 -38.79 -10.78 7.68
CA GLU A 396 -38.36 -12.17 7.69
C GLU A 396 -36.95 -12.26 8.29
N LEU A 397 -36.76 -13.17 9.26
CA LEU A 397 -35.44 -13.46 9.81
C LEU A 397 -35.02 -14.87 9.41
N TRP A 398 -33.87 -14.95 8.76
CA TRP A 398 -33.22 -16.19 8.36
C TRP A 398 -31.96 -16.37 9.20
N PHE A 399 -31.82 -17.54 9.83
CA PHE A 399 -30.71 -17.82 10.72
C PHE A 399 -30.09 -19.18 10.41
N ARG A 400 -28.76 -19.23 10.51
CA ARG A 400 -27.96 -20.45 10.55
C ARG A 400 -26.73 -20.17 11.40
N GLN A 401 -26.51 -21.00 12.42
CA GLN A 401 -25.25 -20.99 13.15
C GLN A 401 -24.12 -21.59 12.29
N ASP A 402 -22.90 -21.07 12.42
CA ASP A 402 -21.74 -21.66 11.76
C ASP A 402 -21.31 -22.98 12.41
N ASP A 403 -20.91 -23.92 11.56
CA ASP A 403 -20.43 -25.27 11.87
C ASP A 403 -19.30 -25.71 10.93
N LYS A 404 -18.78 -24.78 10.12
CA LYS A 404 -17.79 -25.03 9.08
C LYS A 404 -16.50 -24.28 9.33
N PHE A 405 -16.58 -22.98 9.57
CA PHE A 405 -15.41 -22.11 9.64
C PHE A 405 -14.84 -22.00 11.05
N LEU A 406 -15.71 -22.12 12.06
CA LEU A 406 -15.37 -22.14 13.48
C LEU A 406 -14.61 -20.88 13.90
N LEU A 407 -14.99 -19.74 13.33
CA LEU A 407 -14.45 -18.42 13.65
C LEU A 407 -15.40 -17.69 14.62
N PRO A 408 -14.87 -16.82 15.50
CA PRO A 408 -15.67 -16.01 16.44
C PRO A 408 -16.34 -14.82 15.72
N GLU A 409 -16.97 -15.09 14.58
CA GLU A 409 -17.57 -14.09 13.69
C GLU A 409 -19.06 -14.37 13.49
N ALA A 410 -19.83 -13.31 13.25
CA ALA A 410 -21.22 -13.41 12.84
C ALA A 410 -21.48 -12.45 11.68
N TYR A 411 -22.08 -12.98 10.61
CA TYR A 411 -22.50 -12.18 9.47
C TYR A 411 -23.97 -11.81 9.62
N MET A 412 -24.24 -10.51 9.72
CA MET A 412 -25.60 -9.97 9.84
C MET A 412 -25.94 -9.19 8.57
N TYR A 413 -26.83 -9.75 7.75
CA TYR A 413 -27.30 -9.10 6.52
C TYR A 413 -28.72 -8.58 6.72
N PHE A 414 -28.93 -7.29 6.47
CA PHE A 414 -30.23 -6.64 6.53
C PHE A 414 -30.62 -6.19 5.13
N TYR A 415 -31.75 -6.69 4.62
CA TYR A 415 -32.28 -6.31 3.32
C TYR A 415 -33.60 -5.56 3.48
N PHE A 416 -33.57 -4.24 3.27
CA PHE A 416 -34.74 -3.39 3.38
C PHE A 416 -35.46 -3.29 2.04
N ILE A 417 -36.72 -3.74 1.99
CA ILE A 417 -37.53 -3.71 0.76
C ILE A 417 -38.40 -2.46 0.78
N SER A 418 -38.17 -1.54 -0.16
CA SER A 418 -39.01 -0.36 -0.36
C SER A 418 -39.35 -0.17 -1.84
N PRO A 419 -40.63 0.00 -2.20
CA PRO A 419 -41.02 0.28 -3.58
C PRO A 419 -40.55 1.67 -4.05
N LEU A 420 -40.11 2.54 -3.13
CA LEU A 420 -39.65 3.89 -3.46
C LEU A 420 -38.34 3.86 -4.24
N LEU A 421 -37.44 2.92 -3.94
CA LEU A 421 -36.09 2.85 -4.51
C LEU A 421 -36.10 2.72 -6.04
N ARG A 422 -37.03 1.93 -6.59
CA ARG A 422 -37.13 1.67 -8.04
C ARG A 422 -38.25 2.44 -8.71
N LYS A 423 -38.82 3.44 -8.04
CA LYS A 423 -39.97 4.19 -8.55
C LYS A 423 -39.58 5.08 -9.73
N ASP A 424 -38.45 5.76 -9.61
CA ASP A 424 -37.90 6.64 -10.63
C ASP A 424 -36.40 6.89 -10.38
N PRO A 425 -35.66 7.40 -11.38
CA PRO A 425 -34.22 7.68 -11.23
C PRO A 425 -33.88 8.69 -10.12
N LYS A 426 -34.84 9.55 -9.74
CA LYS A 426 -34.61 10.54 -8.68
C LYS A 426 -34.55 9.86 -7.32
N ASN A 427 -35.46 8.93 -7.03
CA ASN A 427 -35.45 8.18 -5.79
C ASN A 427 -34.21 7.28 -5.66
N ASP A 428 -33.78 6.67 -6.77
CA ASP A 428 -32.56 5.88 -6.82
C ASP A 428 -31.34 6.73 -6.45
N ALA A 429 -31.19 7.91 -7.07
CA ALA A 429 -30.12 8.87 -6.76
C ALA A 429 -30.19 9.39 -5.30
N LEU A 430 -31.38 9.66 -4.76
CA LEU A 430 -31.53 10.09 -3.37
C LEU A 430 -31.16 8.99 -2.37
N CYS A 431 -31.41 7.72 -2.71
CA CYS A 431 -30.97 6.61 -1.87
C CYS A 431 -29.45 6.50 -1.87
N ALA A 432 -28.83 6.56 -3.06
CA ALA A 432 -27.37 6.48 -3.20
C ALA A 432 -26.63 7.65 -2.50
N LEU A 433 -27.29 8.79 -2.27
CA LEU A 433 -26.74 9.92 -1.50
C LEU A 433 -26.97 9.81 0.01
N TYR A 434 -27.90 8.97 0.45
CA TYR A 434 -28.18 8.73 1.87
C TYR A 434 -27.26 7.64 2.45
N GLU A 435 -26.91 6.66 1.62
CA GLU A 435 -25.79 5.72 1.85
C GLU A 435 -24.46 6.49 1.95
#